data_AF-A0A936EVF1-F1
#
_entry.id   AF-A0A936EVF1-F1
#
_cell.length_a   1.000
_cell.length_b   1.000
_cell.length_c   1.000
_cell.angle_alpha   90.00
_cell.angle_beta   90.00
_cell.angle_gamma   90.00
#
_symmetry.space_group_name_H-M   'P 1'
#
loop_
_entity.id
_entity.type
_entity.pdbx_description
1 polymer ?
#
loop_
_entity_poly.entity_id
_entity_poly.type
_entity_poly.pdbx_seq_one_letter_code
_entity_poly.pdbx_strand_id
1 'polypeptide(L)'
;MRPVLIVLLALTGTTVAWAKLPPPSDEAKAKAAEAAAKAAYGNKLANYQLCKTMDKVAANYRDQAKSAGKVASAPTATPPCEDPGVFSYVPPADVKPPLEAAGAHSPPKTAAAPPSGKLPAAEMKK
;
A
#
# COMPACT_ATOMS: atom_id res chain seq x y z
N MET A 1 2.86 38.45 -19.76
CA MET A 1 1.51 37.93 -20.09
C MET A 1 1.50 36.94 -21.26
N ARG A 2 2.14 37.25 -22.40
CA ARG A 2 2.27 36.33 -23.56
C ARG A 2 2.96 34.97 -23.27
N PRO A 3 4.06 34.88 -22.51
CA PRO A 3 4.69 33.57 -22.26
C PRO A 3 3.91 32.71 -21.26
N VAL A 4 3.12 33.35 -20.37
CA VAL A 4 2.27 32.66 -19.40
C VAL A 4 1.07 32.00 -20.09
N LEU A 5 0.49 32.66 -21.09
CA LEU A 5 -0.61 32.11 -21.89
C LEU A 5 -0.21 30.87 -22.70
N ILE A 6 1.03 30.80 -23.19
CA ILE A 6 1.52 29.66 -23.97
C ILE A 6 1.77 28.44 -23.07
N VAL A 7 2.32 28.66 -21.87
CA VAL A 7 2.51 27.59 -20.87
C VAL A 7 1.17 27.07 -20.34
N LEU A 8 0.18 27.94 -20.16
CA LEU A 8 -1.16 27.53 -19.72
C LEU A 8 -1.91 26.72 -20.79
N LEU A 9 -1.70 27.04 -22.08
CA LEU A 9 -2.33 26.33 -23.21
C LEU A 9 -1.70 24.96 -23.48
N ALA A 10 -0.41 24.79 -23.19
CA ALA A 10 0.27 23.50 -23.29
C ALA A 10 -0.15 22.52 -22.16
N LEU A 11 -0.55 23.03 -21.00
CA LEU A 11 -0.96 22.21 -19.85
C LEU A 11 -2.42 21.73 -19.94
N THR A 12 -3.27 22.39 -20.75
CA THR A 12 -4.66 21.98 -20.98
C THR A 12 -4.83 21.04 -22.18
N GLY A 13 -3.76 20.77 -22.93
CA GLY A 13 -3.76 19.96 -24.14
C GLY A 13 -3.76 18.44 -23.96
N THR A 14 -3.77 17.92 -22.73
CA THR A 14 -3.96 16.48 -22.48
C THR A 14 -5.43 16.16 -22.26
N THR A 15 -6.29 16.51 -23.22
CA THR A 15 -7.59 15.84 -23.34
C THR A 15 -7.30 14.44 -23.86
N VAL A 16 -7.23 13.46 -22.96
CA VAL A 16 -7.35 12.05 -23.35
C VAL A 16 -8.65 11.94 -24.14
N ALA A 17 -8.56 11.69 -25.44
CA ALA A 17 -9.71 11.34 -26.24
C ALA A 17 -10.31 10.05 -25.65
N TRP A 18 -11.41 10.17 -24.90
CA TRP A 18 -12.20 9.04 -24.44
C TRP A 18 -13.00 8.49 -25.63
N ALA A 19 -12.31 7.98 -26.64
CA ALA A 19 -12.85 6.86 -27.41
C ALA A 19 -12.98 5.68 -26.43
N LYS A 20 -13.93 4.78 -26.64
CA LYS A 20 -14.07 3.58 -25.80
C LYS A 20 -12.82 2.70 -26.01
N LEU A 21 -11.78 2.96 -25.23
CA LEU A 21 -10.52 2.22 -25.30
C LEU A 21 -10.82 0.76 -24.98
N PRO A 22 -10.22 -0.18 -25.74
CA PRO A 22 -10.27 -1.58 -25.34
C PRO A 22 -9.78 -1.68 -23.89
N PRO A 23 -10.44 -2.52 -23.06
CA PRO A 23 -9.98 -2.74 -21.70
C PRO A 23 -8.49 -3.10 -21.74
N PRO A 24 -7.68 -2.59 -20.79
CA PRO A 24 -6.26 -2.88 -20.76
C PRO A 24 -6.06 -4.39 -20.78
N SER A 25 -5.16 -4.85 -21.67
CA SER A 25 -4.80 -6.26 -21.76
C SER A 25 -4.32 -6.75 -20.39
N ASP A 26 -4.46 -8.04 -20.13
CA ASP A 26 -4.03 -8.60 -18.85
C ASP A 26 -2.52 -8.42 -18.61
N GLU A 27 -1.74 -8.37 -19.69
CA GLU A 27 -0.32 -8.00 -19.64
C GLU A 27 -0.10 -6.55 -19.14
N ALA A 28 -0.91 -5.59 -19.61
CA ALA A 28 -0.82 -4.20 -19.17
C ALA A 28 -1.20 -4.04 -17.68
N LYS A 29 -2.22 -4.78 -17.22
CA LYS A 29 -2.60 -4.81 -15.80
C LYS A 29 -1.51 -5.44 -14.94
N ALA A 30 -0.89 -6.53 -15.40
CA ALA A 30 0.21 -7.18 -14.68
C ALA A 30 1.42 -6.24 -14.54
N LYS A 31 1.78 -5.51 -15.60
CA LYS A 31 2.88 -4.53 -15.54
C LYS A 31 2.57 -3.34 -14.64
N ALA A 32 1.32 -2.86 -14.63
CA ALA A 32 0.89 -1.81 -13.71
C ALA A 32 0.96 -2.29 -12.25
N ALA A 33 0.55 -3.53 -11.97
CA ALA A 33 0.62 -4.12 -10.63
C ALA A 33 2.08 -4.30 -10.15
N GLU A 34 2.98 -4.74 -11.04
CA GLU A 34 4.41 -4.86 -10.75
C GLU A 34 5.04 -3.49 -10.45
N ALA A 35 4.70 -2.46 -11.24
CA ALA A 35 5.17 -1.10 -11.02
C ALA A 35 4.65 -0.52 -9.70
N ALA A 36 3.37 -0.75 -9.37
CA ALA A 36 2.79 -0.34 -8.10
C ALA A 36 3.47 -1.03 -6.90
N ALA A 37 3.77 -2.32 -7.02
CA ALA A 37 4.48 -3.06 -5.98
C ALA A 37 5.91 -2.51 -5.76
N LYS A 38 6.65 -2.23 -6.84
CA LYS A 38 7.97 -1.60 -6.76
C LYS A 38 7.91 -0.21 -6.15
N ALA A 39 6.92 0.60 -6.52
CA ALA A 39 6.73 1.93 -5.95
C ALA A 39 6.41 1.86 -4.44
N ALA A 40 5.52 0.95 -4.04
CA ALA A 40 5.20 0.73 -2.64
C ALA A 40 6.43 0.29 -1.83
N TYR A 41 7.25 -0.61 -2.38
CA TYR A 41 8.51 -1.02 -1.76
C TYR A 41 9.51 0.13 -1.67
N GLY A 42 9.68 0.90 -2.76
CA GLY A 42 10.54 2.08 -2.79
C GLY A 42 10.18 3.10 -1.71
N ASN A 43 8.88 3.34 -1.50
CA ASN A 43 8.40 4.21 -0.43
C ASN A 43 8.77 3.68 0.96
N LYS A 44 8.68 2.36 1.20
CA LYS A 44 9.12 1.78 2.47
C LYS A 44 10.63 1.94 2.69
N LEU A 45 11.43 1.75 1.64
CA LEU A 45 12.88 1.94 1.72
C LEU A 45 13.25 3.41 1.99
N ALA A 46 12.57 4.35 1.33
CA ALA A 46 12.77 5.77 1.57
C ALA A 46 12.44 6.15 3.02
N ASN A 47 11.35 5.60 3.58
CA ASN A 47 10.99 5.82 4.98
C ASN A 47 12.03 5.23 5.95
N TYR A 48 12.54 4.04 5.66
CA TYR A 48 13.62 3.42 6.44
C TYR A 48 14.87 4.31 6.45
N GLN A 49 15.31 4.81 5.30
CA GLN A 49 16.46 5.70 5.17
C GLN A 49 16.25 7.04 5.87
N LEU A 50 15.04 7.59 5.79
CA LEU A 50 14.68 8.81 6.51
C LEU A 50 14.80 8.61 8.02
N CYS A 51 14.21 7.54 8.56
CA CYS A 51 14.30 7.19 9.98
C CYS A 51 15.77 7.06 10.44
N LYS A 52 16.57 6.29 9.69
CA LYS A 52 18.02 6.14 9.92
C LYS A 52 18.76 7.47 10.00
N THR A 53 18.39 8.41 9.13
CA THR A 53 19.04 9.72 9.05
C THR A 53 18.63 10.61 10.22
N MET A 54 17.35 10.60 10.60
CA MET A 54 16.84 11.32 11.77
C MET A 54 17.53 10.85 13.06
N ASP A 55 17.68 9.54 13.24
CA ASP A 55 18.39 8.96 14.39
C ASP A 55 19.85 9.41 14.43
N LYS A 56 20.54 9.37 13.28
CA LYS A 56 21.93 9.83 13.17
C LYS A 56 22.07 11.33 13.51
N VAL A 57 21.16 12.17 13.02
CA VAL A 57 21.17 13.61 13.33
C VAL A 57 20.94 13.83 14.82
N ALA A 58 19.98 13.12 15.43
CA ALA A 58 19.71 13.22 16.87
C ALA A 58 20.91 12.76 17.71
N ALA A 59 21.60 11.68 17.30
CA ALA A 59 22.83 11.23 17.95
C ALA A 59 23.93 12.29 17.86
N ASN A 60 24.23 12.77 16.65
CA ASN A 60 25.25 13.80 16.42
C ASN A 60 24.98 15.08 17.23
N TYR A 61 23.72 15.54 17.29
CA TYR A 61 23.35 16.70 18.09
C TYR A 61 23.68 16.50 19.57
N ARG A 62 23.33 15.34 20.14
CA ARG A 62 23.61 15.03 21.55
C ARG A 62 25.11 14.93 21.80
N ASP A 63 25.87 14.32 20.89
CA ASP A 63 27.32 14.20 21.05
C ASP A 63 28.01 15.57 20.96
N GLN A 64 27.54 16.44 20.06
CA GLN A 64 28.00 17.84 20.04
C GLN A 64 27.63 18.58 21.34
N ALA A 65 26.41 18.43 21.85
CA ALA A 65 26.00 19.05 23.11
C ALA A 65 26.87 18.58 24.30
N LYS A 66 27.17 17.28 24.39
CA LYS A 66 28.09 16.72 25.38
C LYS A 66 29.50 17.30 25.23
N SER A 67 30.02 17.38 24.01
CA SER A 67 31.35 17.94 23.73
C SER A 67 31.45 19.44 24.10
N ALA A 68 30.34 20.16 23.99
CA ALA A 68 30.22 21.57 24.38
C ALA A 68 29.95 21.75 25.89
N GLY A 69 30.04 20.70 26.71
CA GLY A 69 29.81 20.74 28.15
C GLY A 69 28.36 21.01 28.55
N LYS A 70 27.40 20.89 27.62
CA LYS A 70 25.97 21.06 27.91
C LYS A 70 25.37 19.72 28.36
N VAL A 71 24.50 19.77 29.36
CA VAL A 71 23.71 18.60 29.77
C VAL A 71 22.68 18.31 28.68
N ALA A 72 22.93 17.27 27.89
CA ALA A 72 21.94 16.76 26.94
C ALA A 72 20.87 15.96 27.69
N SER A 73 19.60 16.32 27.52
CA SER A 73 18.48 15.55 28.08
C SER A 73 18.52 14.10 27.60
N ALA A 74 18.07 13.18 28.46
CA ALA A 74 18.02 11.76 28.14
C ALA A 74 17.22 11.51 26.84
N PRO A 75 17.68 10.63 25.93
CA PRO A 75 16.93 10.29 24.74
C PRO A 75 15.57 9.69 25.11
N THR A 76 14.49 10.25 24.55
CA THR A 76 13.20 9.56 24.54
C THR A 76 13.34 8.33 23.66
N ALA A 77 12.88 7.17 24.16
CA ALA A 77 12.90 5.93 23.39
C ALA A 77 12.02 6.09 22.14
N THR A 78 12.62 5.90 20.97
CA THR A 78 11.93 5.84 19.68
C THR A 78 11.84 4.38 19.24
N PRO A 79 10.77 3.97 18.55
CA PRO A 79 10.71 2.66 17.94
C PRO A 79 11.85 2.51 16.91
N PRO A 80 12.39 1.29 16.73
CA PRO A 80 13.45 1.07 15.75
C PRO A 80 12.95 1.31 14.33
N CYS A 81 13.85 1.74 13.44
CA CYS A 81 13.55 1.87 12.01
C CYS A 81 13.25 0.50 11.39
N GLU A 82 12.06 0.33 10.83
CA GLU A 82 11.68 -0.93 10.17
C GLU A 82 12.33 -1.08 8.80
N ASP A 83 13.13 -2.15 8.64
CA ASP A 83 13.71 -2.55 7.37
C ASP A 83 12.64 -3.25 6.51
N PRO A 84 12.33 -2.75 5.30
CA PRO A 84 11.38 -3.41 4.40
C PRO A 84 11.81 -4.79 3.90
N GLY A 85 13.06 -5.20 4.16
CA GLY A 85 13.60 -6.48 3.71
C GLY A 85 13.81 -6.52 2.20
N VAL A 86 14.00 -7.73 1.65
CA VAL A 86 14.18 -7.92 0.20
C VAL A 86 12.84 -7.77 -0.51
N PHE A 87 12.82 -7.03 -1.63
CA PHE A 87 11.63 -6.94 -2.45
C PHE A 87 11.23 -8.32 -3.02
N SER A 88 9.99 -8.74 -2.76
CA SER A 88 9.40 -9.95 -3.33
C SER A 88 8.05 -9.60 -3.94
N TYR A 89 7.86 -10.00 -5.20
CA TYR A 89 6.62 -9.79 -5.94
C TYR A 89 6.13 -11.12 -6.49
N VAL A 90 4.90 -11.48 -6.13
CA VAL A 90 4.16 -12.60 -6.72
C VAL A 90 3.07 -11.99 -7.61
N PRO A 91 3.07 -12.26 -8.93
CA PRO A 91 2.06 -11.71 -9.82
C PRO A 91 0.63 -12.09 -9.38
N PRO A 92 -0.35 -11.19 -9.49
CA PRO A 92 -1.73 -11.47 -9.06
C PRO A 92 -2.37 -12.69 -9.72
N ALA A 93 -1.97 -13.02 -10.97
CA ALA A 93 -2.45 -14.21 -11.67
C ALA A 93 -1.98 -15.53 -11.03
N ASP A 94 -0.87 -15.49 -10.28
CA ASP A 94 -0.28 -16.63 -9.57
C ASP A 94 -0.75 -16.71 -8.12
N VAL A 95 -1.42 -15.66 -7.63
CA VAL A 95 -2.07 -15.66 -6.31
C VAL A 95 -3.40 -16.40 -6.47
N LYS A 96 -3.45 -17.68 -6.05
CA LYS A 96 -4.72 -18.39 -5.87
C LYS A 96 -5.64 -17.50 -5.01
N PRO A 97 -6.91 -17.26 -5.40
CA PRO A 97 -7.82 -16.47 -4.60
C PRO A 97 -7.78 -16.97 -3.16
N PRO A 98 -7.56 -16.09 -2.16
CA PRO A 98 -7.74 -16.48 -0.79
C PRO A 98 -9.16 -17.04 -0.64
N LEU A 99 -9.27 -18.31 -0.29
CA LEU A 99 -10.50 -18.85 0.28
C LEU A 99 -10.68 -18.10 1.61
N GLU A 100 -11.70 -17.25 1.69
CA GLU A 100 -12.14 -16.54 2.90
C GLU A 100 -11.23 -15.42 3.40
N ALA A 101 -11.54 -14.19 3.00
CA ALA A 101 -11.34 -13.01 3.83
C ALA A 101 -12.56 -12.07 3.76
N ALA A 102 -13.77 -12.65 3.82
CA ALA A 102 -14.96 -11.94 4.27
C ALA A 102 -15.10 -12.19 5.78
N GLY A 103 -14.46 -11.36 6.62
CA GLY A 103 -14.44 -11.67 8.05
C GLY A 103 -13.76 -10.67 8.96
N ALA A 104 -14.04 -9.37 8.81
CA ALA A 104 -13.87 -8.42 9.90
C ALA A 104 -14.77 -7.21 9.69
N HIS A 105 -16.04 -7.32 10.13
CA HIS A 105 -16.86 -6.28 10.78
C HIS A 105 -18.22 -6.93 11.14
N SER A 106 -18.39 -7.31 12.41
CA SER A 106 -19.64 -7.80 13.03
C SER A 106 -20.54 -6.61 13.47
N PRO A 107 -21.88 -6.75 13.66
CA PRO A 107 -22.54 -7.77 14.50
C PRO A 107 -23.81 -8.44 13.89
N PRO A 108 -24.42 -9.44 14.58
CA PRO A 108 -25.17 -10.52 13.95
C PRO A 108 -26.67 -10.22 13.81
N LYS A 109 -27.26 -10.46 12.63
CA LYS A 109 -28.65 -10.94 12.53
C LYS A 109 -28.97 -11.44 11.11
N THR A 110 -29.50 -12.67 11.10
CA THR A 110 -30.35 -13.26 10.06
C THR A 110 -29.66 -13.79 8.81
N ALA A 111 -28.91 -14.88 8.96
CA ALA A 111 -28.87 -15.89 7.90
C ALA A 111 -30.16 -16.74 7.99
N ALA A 112 -31.19 -16.34 7.27
CA ALA A 112 -32.26 -17.26 6.88
C ALA A 112 -31.88 -17.84 5.52
N ALA A 113 -31.10 -18.92 5.53
CA ALA A 113 -30.92 -19.79 4.37
C ALA A 113 -31.05 -21.25 4.84
N PRO A 114 -31.89 -22.07 4.19
CA PRO A 114 -32.13 -23.45 4.60
C PRO A 114 -30.87 -24.32 4.36
N PRO A 115 -30.68 -25.41 5.14
CA PRO A 115 -29.53 -26.28 4.95
C PRO A 115 -29.59 -26.94 3.56
N SER A 116 -28.62 -26.60 2.71
CA SER A 116 -28.39 -27.26 1.42
C SER A 116 -27.78 -28.64 1.64
N GLY A 117 -28.62 -29.64 1.90
CA GLY A 117 -28.31 -31.05 1.73
C GLY A 117 -28.87 -31.54 0.39
N LYS A 118 -28.07 -32.26 -0.40
CA LYS A 118 -28.51 -32.87 -1.66
C LYS A 118 -29.39 -34.10 -1.38
N LEU A 119 -30.63 -33.90 -0.92
CA LEU A 119 -31.63 -34.96 -0.79
C LEU A 119 -33.02 -34.40 -1.19
N PRO A 120 -33.76 -35.03 -2.12
CA PRO A 120 -35.13 -34.63 -2.41
C PRO A 120 -36.05 -34.87 -1.21
N ALA A 121 -36.92 -33.90 -0.92
CA ALA A 121 -37.70 -33.75 0.32
C ALA A 121 -38.82 -34.80 0.57
N ALA A 122 -38.71 -36.00 -0.01
CA ALA A 122 -39.74 -37.04 0.10
C ALA A 122 -39.48 -38.09 1.20
N GLU A 123 -38.32 -38.11 1.87
CA GLU A 123 -37.95 -39.24 2.75
C GLU A 123 -37.64 -38.90 4.22
N MET A 124 -37.88 -37.69 4.72
CA MET A 124 -37.70 -37.40 6.15
C MET A 124 -39.06 -37.23 6.86
N LYS A 125 -39.73 -38.37 7.08
CA LYS A 125 -40.95 -38.47 7.88
C LYS A 125 -40.87 -39.70 8.79
N LYS A 126 -40.41 -39.51 10.03
CA LYS A 126 -40.99 -40.10 11.25
C LYS A 126 -40.39 -39.48 12.50
#